data_AF-A0AAU8VC93-F1
#
_entry.id   AF-A0AAU8VC93-F1
#
_cell.length_a   1.000
_cell.length_b   1.000
_cell.length_c   1.000
_cell.angle_alpha   90.00
_cell.angle_beta   90.00
_cell.angle_gamma   90.00
#
_symmetry.space_group_name_H-M   'P 1'
#
loop_
_entity.id
_entity.type
_entity.pdbx_description
1 polymer ?
#
loop_
_entity_poly.entity_id
_entity_poly.type
_entity_poly.pdbx_seq_one_letter_code
_entity_poly.pdbx_strand_id
1 'polypeptide(L)'
;MKTKYIKVPVSERLPEKSGLYLANWKTTDGSESWKTSHYVSIDGNCRGEWKLYVTDFLEEVPDHSEEMLSMLQRILDLNVLPAEIDDEVISLTLKAQGYDMNQIDKISQNGFEKTQQLINKLKGNGTRI
;
A
#
# COMPACT_ATOMS: atom_id res chain seq x y z
N MET A 1 17.03 4.11 -5.87
CA MET A 1 15.88 3.68 -5.05
C MET A 1 14.76 3.35 -6.02
N LYS A 2 14.16 2.16 -5.93
CA LYS A 2 13.04 1.81 -6.82
C LYS A 2 11.81 2.60 -6.38
N THR A 3 11.01 3.02 -7.35
CA THR A 3 9.76 3.73 -7.12
C THR A 3 8.62 2.82 -7.55
N LYS A 4 7.55 2.80 -6.76
CA LYS A 4 6.29 2.19 -7.17
C LYS A 4 5.20 3.24 -7.17
N TYR A 5 4.17 3.01 -7.96
CA TYR A 5 3.01 3.87 -7.99
C TYR A 5 1.89 3.23 -7.19
N ILE A 6 1.29 4.00 -6.28
CA ILE A 6 0.07 3.59 -5.59
C ILE A 6 -1.10 4.39 -6.15
N LYS A 7 -2.26 3.72 -6.26
CA LYS A 7 -3.51 4.36 -6.63
C LYS A 7 -4.10 5.01 -5.38
N VAL A 8 -4.28 6.32 -5.41
CA VAL A 8 -4.82 7.12 -4.29
C VAL A 8 -6.17 7.69 -4.71
N PRO A 9 -7.27 7.32 -4.03
CA PRO A 9 -8.58 7.91 -4.30
C PRO A 9 -8.61 9.38 -3.92
N VAL A 10 -9.17 10.22 -4.80
CA VAL A 10 -9.37 11.66 -4.54
C VAL A 10 -10.28 11.89 -3.33
N SER A 11 -11.17 10.93 -3.03
CA SER A 11 -12.01 10.95 -1.83
C SER A 11 -11.25 10.71 -0.52
N GLU A 12 -10.07 10.10 -0.56
CA GLU A 12 -9.22 9.91 0.62
C GLU A 12 -8.38 11.16 0.89
N ARG A 13 -7.71 11.68 -0.15
CA ARG A 13 -6.95 12.94 -0.10
C ARG A 13 -6.62 13.47 -1.48
N LEU A 14 -6.25 14.75 -1.53
CA LEU A 14 -5.67 15.39 -2.71
C LEU A 14 -4.13 15.23 -2.72
N PRO A 15 -3.47 15.44 -3.87
CA PRO A 15 -2.01 15.45 -3.93
C PRO A 15 -1.41 16.54 -3.03
N GLU A 16 -0.28 16.26 -2.39
CA GLU A 16 0.33 17.20 -1.43
C GLU A 16 1.02 18.40 -2.10
N LYS A 17 1.42 18.24 -3.37
CA LYS A 17 2.16 19.24 -4.13
C LYS A 17 1.44 19.57 -5.43
N SER A 18 1.54 20.82 -5.86
CA SER A 18 1.10 21.17 -7.21
C SER A 18 1.99 20.49 -8.25
N GLY A 19 1.40 19.96 -9.32
CA GLY A 19 2.13 19.20 -10.33
C GLY A 19 1.23 18.55 -11.37
N LEU A 20 1.86 17.73 -12.20
CA LEU A 20 1.20 16.82 -13.14
C LEU A 20 1.15 15.42 -12.51
N TYR A 21 -0.03 14.81 -12.52
CA TYR A 21 -0.25 13.47 -12.00
C TYR A 21 -0.92 12.61 -13.07
N LEU A 22 -0.61 11.32 -13.08
CA LEU A 22 -1.40 10.37 -13.86
C LEU A 22 -2.69 10.10 -13.08
N ALA A 23 -3.83 10.45 -13.67
CA ALA A 23 -5.12 10.42 -13.00
C ALA A 23 -6.15 9.59 -13.80
N ASN A 24 -7.03 8.91 -13.08
CA ASN A 24 -8.15 8.18 -13.65
C ASN A 24 -9.36 9.11 -13.77
N TRP A 25 -9.77 9.34 -15.01
CA TRP A 25 -10.94 10.12 -15.33
C TRP A 25 -12.13 9.22 -15.56
N LYS A 26 -13.22 9.53 -14.86
CA LYS A 26 -14.49 8.84 -14.99
C LYS A 26 -15.55 9.76 -15.56
N THR A 27 -16.27 9.26 -16.56
CA THR A 27 -17.48 9.89 -17.10
C THR A 27 -18.71 9.45 -16.30
N THR A 28 -19.82 10.17 -16.45
CA THR A 28 -21.10 9.80 -15.83
C THR A 28 -21.70 8.49 -16.30
N ASP A 29 -21.39 8.05 -17.52
CA ASP A 29 -21.80 6.75 -18.04
C ASP A 29 -20.91 5.59 -17.53
N GLY A 30 -19.90 5.90 -16.70
CA GLY A 30 -19.02 4.94 -16.06
C GLY A 30 -17.78 4.55 -16.87
N SER A 31 -17.56 5.14 -18.05
CA SER A 31 -16.30 4.95 -18.78
C SER A 31 -15.11 5.55 -18.02
N GLU A 32 -13.96 4.89 -18.07
CA GLU A 32 -12.75 5.27 -17.34
C GLU A 32 -11.55 5.39 -18.29
N SER A 33 -10.68 6.39 -18.05
CA SER A 33 -9.46 6.57 -18.83
C SER A 33 -8.35 7.22 -18.02
N TRP A 34 -7.12 6.71 -18.19
CA TRP A 34 -5.93 7.25 -17.53
C TRP A 34 -5.32 8.38 -18.37
N LYS A 35 -5.14 9.55 -17.76
CA LYS A 35 -4.58 10.74 -18.42
C LYS A 35 -3.71 11.56 -17.47
N THR A 36 -2.69 12.20 -18.02
CA THR A 36 -1.88 13.16 -17.27
C THR A 36 -2.72 14.41 -17.00
N SER A 37 -2.79 14.84 -15.74
CA SER A 37 -3.70 15.89 -15.28
C SER A 37 -2.98 16.83 -14.32
N HIS A 38 -3.23 18.13 -14.45
CA HIS A 38 -2.74 19.11 -13.48
C HIS A 38 -3.50 19.00 -12.16
N TYR A 39 -2.81 19.27 -11.05
CA TYR A 39 -3.38 19.34 -9.70
C TYR A 39 -4.73 20.08 -9.64
N VAL A 40 -4.82 21.23 -10.32
CA VAL A 40 -6.03 22.07 -10.35
C VAL A 40 -7.24 21.34 -10.96
N SER A 41 -7.01 20.41 -11.88
CA SER A 41 -8.07 19.59 -12.51
C SER A 41 -8.48 18.37 -11.67
N ILE A 42 -7.65 17.99 -10.69
CA ILE A 42 -7.93 16.91 -9.73
C ILE A 42 -8.72 17.48 -8.54
N ASP A 43 -8.36 18.69 -8.11
CA ASP A 43 -9.01 19.46 -7.04
C ASP A 43 -10.35 20.08 -7.49
N GLY A 44 -10.45 20.49 -8.77
CA GLY A 44 -11.58 21.23 -9.29
C GLY A 44 -12.30 20.53 -10.44
N ASN A 45 -13.54 20.09 -10.19
CA ASN A 45 -14.56 19.67 -11.17
C ASN A 45 -14.44 20.46 -12.49
N CYS A 46 -14.21 19.75 -13.60
CA CYS A 46 -14.15 20.36 -14.93
C CYS A 46 -15.49 21.02 -15.27
N ARG A 47 -15.45 22.33 -15.51
CA ARG A 47 -16.60 23.14 -15.90
C ARG A 47 -17.04 22.78 -17.33
N GLY A 48 -18.18 22.11 -17.46
CA GLY A 48 -18.86 21.85 -18.72
C GLY A 48 -19.91 20.75 -18.59
N GLU A 49 -20.84 20.67 -19.55
CA GLU A 49 -21.97 19.72 -19.58
C GLU A 49 -21.54 18.23 -19.60
N TRP A 50 -20.25 17.97 -19.81
CA TRP A 50 -19.61 16.67 -19.66
C TRP A 50 -19.02 16.56 -18.25
N LYS A 51 -19.76 15.86 -17.38
CA LYS A 51 -19.37 15.53 -15.99
C LYS A 51 -18.23 14.50 -15.97
N LEU A 52 -17.04 14.95 -16.36
CA LEU A 52 -15.78 14.23 -16.18
C LEU A 52 -15.23 14.59 -14.80
N TYR A 53 -14.97 13.58 -13.98
CA TYR A 53 -14.38 13.75 -12.66
C TYR A 53 -13.22 12.78 -12.46
N VAL A 54 -12.21 13.23 -11.73
CA VAL A 54 -11.08 12.38 -11.35
C VAL A 54 -11.50 11.54 -10.16
N THR A 55 -11.35 10.22 -10.26
CA THR A 55 -11.60 9.31 -9.13
C THR A 55 -10.34 9.05 -8.34
N ASP A 56 -9.21 8.92 -9.02
CA ASP A 56 -7.96 8.47 -8.44
C ASP A 56 -6.76 9.12 -9.15
N PHE A 57 -5.64 9.22 -8.46
CA PHE A 57 -4.35 9.55 -9.06
C PHE A 57 -3.28 8.55 -8.65
N LEU A 58 -2.20 8.47 -9.42
CA LEU A 58 -1.03 7.69 -9.06
C LEU A 58 -0.04 8.57 -8.31
N GLU A 59 0.37 8.09 -7.14
CA GLU A 59 1.42 8.70 -6.35
C GLU A 59 2.69 7.84 -6.38
N GLU A 60 3.82 8.49 -6.65
CA GLU A 60 5.13 7.89 -6.53
C GLU A 60 5.47 7.71 -5.05
N VAL A 61 5.64 6.46 -4.64
CA VAL A 61 6.14 6.13 -3.32
C VAL A 61 7.42 5.31 -3.43
N PRO A 62 8.38 5.55 -2.51
CA PRO A 62 9.45 4.62 -2.22
C PRO A 62 9.04 3.14 -2.26
N ASP A 63 9.72 2.35 -3.09
CA ASP A 63 9.59 0.90 -3.03
C ASP A 63 10.58 0.33 -2.01
N HIS A 64 10.09 0.13 -0.80
CA HIS A 64 10.81 -0.51 0.31
C HIS A 64 10.68 -2.05 0.30
N SER A 65 10.22 -2.67 -0.79
CA SER A 65 10.00 -4.13 -0.85
C SER A 65 11.26 -4.94 -0.52
N GLU A 66 12.43 -4.52 -1.02
CA GLU A 66 13.72 -5.17 -0.75
C GLU A 66 14.18 -4.99 0.71
N GLU A 67 13.99 -3.80 1.28
CA GLU A 67 14.31 -3.51 2.68
C GLU A 67 13.43 -4.34 3.63
N MET A 68 12.12 -4.38 3.36
CA MET A 68 11.17 -5.21 4.10
C MET A 68 11.48 -6.70 3.96
N LEU A 69 11.83 -7.17 2.76
CA LEU A 69 12.29 -8.55 2.54
C LEU A 69 13.55 -8.86 3.35
N SER A 70 14.52 -7.95 3.35
CA SER A 70 15.75 -8.10 4.12
C SER A 70 15.48 -8.14 5.62
N MET A 71 14.58 -7.29 6.14
CA MET A 71 14.16 -7.31 7.54
C MET A 71 13.46 -8.62 7.90
N LEU A 72 12.52 -9.08 7.09
CA LEU A 72 11.81 -10.35 7.32
C LEU A 72 12.73 -11.56 7.24
N GLN A 73 13.65 -11.58 6.27
CA GLN A 73 14.67 -12.61 6.18
C GLN A 73 15.60 -12.56 7.38
N ARG A 74 15.97 -11.37 7.86
CA ARG A 74 16.77 -11.21 9.08
C ARG A 74 16.01 -11.66 10.33
N ILE A 75 14.70 -11.45 10.43
CA ILE A 75 13.87 -11.99 11.52
C ILE A 75 13.89 -13.53 11.51
N LEU A 76 13.83 -14.15 10.33
CA LEU A 76 13.96 -15.61 10.19
C LEU A 76 15.38 -16.11 10.48
N ASP A 77 16.40 -15.45 9.93
CA ASP A 77 17.81 -15.84 10.06
C ASP A 77 18.32 -15.64 11.49
N LEU A 78 17.80 -14.63 12.19
CA LEU A 78 18.08 -14.42 13.61
C LEU A 78 17.57 -15.58 14.46
N ASN A 79 16.68 -16.44 13.93
CA ASN A 79 16.26 -17.70 14.55
C ASN A 79 16.04 -17.54 16.06
N VAL A 80 15.48 -16.38 16.44
CA VAL A 80 15.00 -16.17 17.80
C VAL A 80 13.81 -17.09 17.86
N LEU A 81 14.09 -18.32 18.29
CA LEU A 81 13.16 -19.20 18.95
C LEU A 81 12.16 -18.32 19.71
N PRO A 82 10.85 -18.62 19.67
CA PRO A 82 9.80 -17.83 20.31
C PRO A 82 9.94 -17.80 21.85
N ALA A 83 11.00 -17.15 22.33
CA ALA A 83 11.49 -17.15 23.69
C ALA A 83 11.95 -15.74 24.11
N GLU A 84 12.29 -14.84 23.18
CA GLU A 84 12.79 -13.49 23.53
C GLU A 84 12.16 -12.31 22.77
N ILE A 85 11.27 -12.54 21.79
CA ILE A 85 10.44 -11.44 21.27
C ILE A 85 9.27 -11.31 22.24
N ASP A 86 9.26 -10.23 23.01
CA ASP A 86 8.17 -9.91 23.93
C ASP A 86 6.84 -9.89 23.15
N ASP A 87 5.89 -10.74 23.56
CA ASP A 87 4.56 -10.83 22.97
C ASP A 87 3.87 -9.46 22.92
N GLU A 88 4.26 -8.54 23.81
CA GLU A 88 3.79 -7.16 23.83
C GLU A 88 4.17 -6.39 22.55
N VAL A 89 5.39 -6.57 22.02
CA VAL A 89 5.85 -5.88 20.80
C VAL A 89 5.11 -6.39 19.57
N ILE A 90 4.87 -7.70 19.50
CA ILE A 90 4.08 -8.32 18.42
C ILE A 90 2.63 -7.81 18.49
N SER A 91 2.04 -7.79 19.68
CA SER A 91 0.67 -7.32 19.90
C SER A 91 0.50 -5.84 19.52
N LEU A 92 1.44 -4.98 19.92
CA LEU A 92 1.41 -3.55 19.58
C LEU A 92 1.53 -3.30 18.07
N THR A 93 2.41 -4.04 17.40
CA THR A 93 2.62 -3.92 15.94
C THR A 93 1.38 -4.36 15.16
N LEU A 94 0.74 -5.45 15.59
CA LEU A 94 -0.48 -5.96 14.94
C LEU A 94 -1.70 -5.09 15.24
N LYS A 95 -1.83 -4.53 16.46
CA LYS A 95 -2.87 -3.55 16.78
C LYS A 95 -2.74 -2.27 15.93
N ALA A 96 -1.52 -1.80 15.72
CA ALA A 96 -1.25 -0.63 14.87
C ALA A 96 -1.67 -0.88 13.40
N GLN A 97 -1.75 -2.14 12.97
CA GLN A 97 -2.25 -2.55 11.64
C GLN A 97 -3.76 -2.89 11.63
N GLY A 98 -4.47 -2.67 12.75
CA GLY A 98 -5.93 -2.84 12.85
C GLY A 98 -6.41 -4.25 13.23
N TYR A 99 -5.53 -5.14 13.68
CA TYR A 99 -5.89 -6.49 14.10
C TYR A 99 -6.45 -6.52 15.54
N ASP A 100 -7.48 -7.33 15.76
CA ASP A 100 -8.05 -7.57 17.10
C ASP A 100 -7.28 -8.64 17.91
N MET A 101 -7.49 -8.69 19.22
CA MET A 101 -6.77 -9.62 20.11
C MET A 101 -6.95 -11.11 19.74
N ASN A 102 -8.11 -11.53 19.23
CA ASN A 102 -8.33 -12.92 18.83
C ASN A 102 -7.57 -13.27 17.55
N GLN A 103 -7.37 -12.29 16.67
CA GLN A 103 -6.54 -12.43 15.48
C GLN A 103 -5.05 -12.47 15.84
N ILE A 104 -4.64 -11.67 16.83
CA ILE A 104 -3.26 -11.62 17.35
C ILE A 104 -2.86 -12.96 17.98
N ASP A 105 -3.73 -13.55 18.82
CA ASP A 105 -3.46 -14.84 19.47
C ASP A 105 -3.27 -15.98 18.44
N LYS A 106 -4.06 -15.97 17.36
CA LYS A 106 -3.91 -16.90 16.22
C LYS A 106 -2.69 -16.61 15.34
N ILE A 107 -2.10 -15.43 15.41
CA ILE A 107 -0.88 -15.07 14.69
C ILE A 107 0.34 -15.49 15.50
N SER A 108 0.36 -15.24 16.81
CA SER A 108 1.46 -15.63 17.70
C SER A 108 1.70 -17.16 17.68
N GLN A 109 0.64 -17.96 17.72
CA GLN A 109 0.75 -19.43 17.62
C GLN A 109 1.28 -19.97 16.26
N ASN A 110 1.30 -19.15 15.20
CA ASN A 110 1.64 -19.56 13.82
C ASN A 110 2.67 -18.62 13.14
N GLY A 111 3.44 -17.86 13.92
CA GLY A 111 4.26 -16.73 13.44
C GLY A 111 5.28 -17.10 12.36
N PHE A 112 5.86 -18.31 12.44
CA PHE A 112 6.85 -18.78 11.47
C PHE A 112 6.24 -19.06 10.08
N GLU A 113 5.10 -19.76 10.03
CA GLU A 113 4.41 -20.08 8.77
C GLU A 113 3.90 -18.81 8.07
N LYS A 114 3.40 -17.84 8.82
CA LYS A 114 2.93 -16.56 8.26
C LYS A 114 4.08 -15.69 7.76
N THR A 115 5.22 -15.66 8.46
CA THR A 115 6.43 -14.95 8.00
C THR A 115 6.93 -15.55 6.68
N GLN A 116 6.94 -16.88 6.55
CA GLN A 116 7.29 -17.56 5.30
C GLN A 116 6.29 -17.26 4.16
N GLN A 117 4.99 -17.24 4.45
CA GLN A 117 3.97 -16.85 3.46
C GLN A 117 4.14 -15.40 3.00
N LEU A 118 4.49 -14.47 3.89
CA LEU A 118 4.74 -13.06 3.56
C LEU A 118 5.95 -12.91 2.63
N ILE A 119 7.05 -13.60 2.96
CA ILE A 119 8.27 -13.61 2.14
C ILE A 119 8.00 -14.18 0.74
N ASN A 120 7.25 -15.27 0.65
CA ASN A 120 6.88 -15.87 -0.64
C ASN A 120 6.01 -14.94 -1.49
N LYS A 121 5.08 -14.19 -0.88
CA LYS A 121 4.28 -13.17 -1.59
C LYS A 121 5.14 -12.01 -2.07
N LEU A 122 6.06 -11.52 -1.25
CA LEU A 122 6.96 -10.42 -1.62
C LEU A 122 7.95 -10.84 -2.72
N LYS A 123 8.46 -12.08 -2.70
CA LYS A 123 9.27 -12.65 -3.79
C LYS A 123 8.46 -12.84 -5.08
N GLY A 124 7.20 -13.26 -4.99
CA GLY A 124 6.32 -13.51 -6.15
C GLY A 124 5.83 -12.23 -6.85
N ASN A 125 5.64 -11.14 -6.11
CA ASN A 125 5.20 -9.87 -6.69
C ASN A 125 6.31 -9.11 -7.45
N GLY A 126 7.58 -9.53 -7.34
CA GLY A 126 8.69 -9.01 -8.13
C GLY A 126 8.77 -9.56 -9.57
N THR A 127 7.91 -10.54 -9.93
CA THR A 127 8.00 -11.29 -11.20
C THR A 127 6.83 -11.03 -12.16
N ARG A 128 6.09 -9.92 -12.00
CA ARG A 128 5.12 -9.47 -13.02
C ARG A 128 5.65 -8.24 -13.72
N ILE A 129 6.46 -8.50 -14.76
CA ILE A 129 6.71 -7.60 -15.87
C ILE A 129 5.62 -7.84 -16.92
#